data_AF-A0A645H4E2-F1
#
_entry.id   AF-A0A645H4E2-F1
#
_cell.length_a   1.000
_cell.length_b   1.000
_cell.length_c   1.000
_cell.angle_alpha   90.00
_cell.angle_beta   90.00
_cell.angle_gamma   90.00
#
_symmetry.space_group_name_H-M   'P 1'
#
loop_
_entity.id
_entity.type
_entity.pdbx_description
1 polymer ?
#
loop_
_entity_poly.entity_id
_entity_poly.type
_entity_poly.pdbx_seq_one_letter_code
_entity_poly.pdbx_strand_id
1 'polypeptide(L)'
;MTNIWIEEPTAETTKQEKTKGYGEHLAEKIRATANTGNLPQFEKFVLDRGWEFPTEEGLKAAYDRLWKSCHGILLSKEEFMAETNRRGTKEHSEELYAGMLYDAIVELAKEKKLDPCKVYQYARFKWCFNQPDAVVAYQTDRERWSVNNCDTEITTERAVVEVNQEWGFEASRVKILDNPYYESTDWNWIRFDCAGMSWLMCNGSLYQVYH
;
A
#
# COMPACT_ATOMS: atom_id res chain seq x y z
N MET A 1 10.99 -0.80 70.47
CA MET A 1 11.95 -0.57 69.36
C MET A 1 11.19 -0.77 68.08
N THR A 2 10.83 0.31 67.39
CA THR A 2 10.06 0.25 66.14
C THR A 2 10.91 0.96 65.10
N ASN A 3 11.59 0.19 64.27
CA ASN A 3 12.45 0.73 63.21
C ASN A 3 11.56 1.24 62.08
N ILE A 4 11.59 2.56 61.86
CA ILE A 4 11.00 3.22 60.70
C ILE A 4 12.01 3.06 59.56
N TRP A 5 11.74 2.14 58.64
CA TRP A 5 12.45 2.07 57.38
C TRP A 5 11.84 3.12 56.44
N ILE A 6 12.63 4.11 56.06
CA ILE A 6 12.30 5.05 54.99
C ILE A 6 12.53 4.28 53.69
N GLU A 7 11.45 3.95 52.99
CA GLU A 7 11.52 3.41 51.64
C GLU A 7 12.16 4.46 50.71
N GLU A 8 13.18 4.03 49.95
CA GLU A 8 13.82 4.83 48.91
C GLU A 8 12.80 5.24 47.84
N PRO A 9 12.95 6.42 47.22
CA PRO A 9 11.97 6.94 46.28
C PRO A 9 11.84 5.99 45.08
N THR A 10 10.62 5.52 44.86
CA THR A 10 10.24 4.67 43.73
C THR A 10 10.58 5.35 42.42
N ALA A 11 11.22 4.59 41.54
CA ALA A 11 11.52 4.96 40.16
C ALA A 11 10.23 5.11 39.34
N GLU A 12 9.51 6.21 39.51
CA GLU A 12 8.34 6.57 38.70
C GLU A 12 8.41 8.02 38.25
N THR A 13 9.36 8.37 37.39
CA THR A 13 9.14 9.37 36.31
C THR A 13 10.29 9.39 35.30
N THR A 14 10.40 8.36 34.47
CA THR A 14 11.04 8.50 33.14
C THR A 14 10.24 7.71 32.11
N LYS A 15 8.96 8.07 31.94
CA LYS A 15 8.38 7.96 30.60
C LYS A 15 9.04 9.07 29.79
N GLN A 16 10.08 8.71 29.02
CA GLN A 16 10.55 9.55 27.93
C GLN A 16 9.32 9.88 27.06
N GLU A 17 8.83 11.12 27.15
CA GLU A 17 8.00 11.68 26.09
C GLU A 17 8.83 11.56 24.81
N LYS A 18 8.43 10.68 23.89
CA LYS A 18 8.97 10.73 22.53
C LYS A 18 8.66 12.13 22.02
N THR A 19 9.69 12.96 21.91
CA THR A 19 9.57 14.28 21.30
C THR A 19 8.97 14.10 19.91
N LYS A 20 7.83 14.76 19.66
CA LYS A 20 7.13 14.68 18.38
C LYS A 20 8.04 15.15 17.26
N GLY A 21 7.97 14.47 16.11
CA GLY A 21 8.74 14.85 14.93
C GLY A 21 8.23 16.15 14.30
N TYR A 22 9.04 16.77 13.44
CA TYR A 22 8.68 18.00 12.72
C TYR A 22 7.31 17.90 12.02
N GLY A 23 7.09 16.83 11.25
CA GLY A 23 5.85 16.70 10.49
C GLY A 23 4.62 16.46 11.38
N GLU A 24 4.79 15.85 12.56
CA GLU A 24 3.71 15.70 13.54
C GLU A 24 3.32 17.05 14.15
N HIS A 25 4.30 17.88 14.53
CA HIS A 25 4.07 19.24 14.98
C HIS A 25 3.37 20.10 13.91
N LEU A 26 3.78 19.96 12.64
CA LEU A 26 3.14 20.67 11.54
C LEU A 26 1.70 20.20 11.33
N ALA A 27 1.44 18.89 11.42
CA ALA A 27 0.08 18.34 11.31
C ALA A 27 -0.85 18.88 12.40
N GLU A 28 -0.38 19.00 13.65
CA GLU A 28 -1.15 19.59 14.75
C GLU A 28 -1.49 21.06 14.49
N LYS A 29 -0.51 21.83 14.01
CA LYS A 29 -0.74 23.23 13.63
C LYS A 29 -1.80 23.35 12.55
N ILE A 30 -1.74 22.53 11.50
CA ILE A 30 -2.73 22.51 10.43
C ILE A 30 -4.12 22.16 10.99
N ARG A 31 -4.25 21.12 11.84
CA ARG A 31 -5.55 20.75 12.46
C ARG A 31 -6.16 21.88 13.28
N ALA A 32 -5.32 22.68 13.95
CA ALA A 32 -5.78 23.79 14.79
C ALA A 32 -6.24 25.01 13.98
N THR A 33 -5.68 25.24 12.79
CA THR A 33 -5.89 26.49 12.04
C THR A 33 -6.63 26.33 10.72
N ALA A 34 -6.68 25.13 10.15
CA ALA A 34 -7.10 24.96 8.78
C ALA A 34 -8.62 24.83 8.61
N ASN A 35 -9.12 25.38 7.50
CA ASN A 35 -10.47 25.14 7.04
C ASN A 35 -10.53 23.81 6.29
N THR A 36 -11.10 22.78 6.91
CA THR A 36 -11.11 21.40 6.42
C THR A 36 -11.77 21.22 5.06
N GLY A 37 -12.61 22.17 4.61
CA GLY A 37 -13.27 22.12 3.31
C GLY A 37 -12.37 22.39 2.10
N ASN A 38 -11.18 22.99 2.28
CA ASN A 38 -10.30 23.34 1.16
C ASN A 38 -8.81 23.31 1.52
N LEU A 39 -8.32 22.12 1.85
CA LEU A 39 -6.91 21.92 2.17
C LEU A 39 -6.03 21.77 0.91
N PRO A 40 -4.91 22.51 0.81
CA PRO A 40 -3.87 22.26 -0.18
C PRO A 40 -3.35 20.82 -0.13
N GLN A 41 -2.84 20.31 -1.25
CA GLN A 41 -2.38 18.91 -1.34
C GLN A 41 -1.20 18.60 -0.40
N PHE A 42 -0.31 19.58 -0.18
CA PHE A 42 0.75 19.46 0.81
C PHE A 42 0.20 19.32 2.23
N GLU A 43 -0.78 20.13 2.62
CA GLU A 43 -1.38 20.03 3.96
C GLU A 43 -2.11 18.69 4.15
N LYS A 44 -2.82 18.20 3.12
CA LYS A 44 -3.40 16.86 3.13
C LYS A 44 -2.33 15.78 3.35
N PHE A 45 -1.21 15.89 2.64
CA PHE A 45 -0.08 14.98 2.81
C PHE A 45 0.50 15.04 4.23
N VAL A 46 0.69 16.23 4.80
CA VAL A 46 1.18 16.39 6.17
C VAL A 46 0.20 15.80 7.19
N LEU A 47 -1.10 15.99 7.00
CA LEU A 47 -2.11 15.42 7.90
C LEU A 47 -2.16 13.89 7.85
N ASP A 48 -1.94 13.31 6.67
CA ASP A 48 -1.96 11.87 6.39
C ASP A 48 -0.67 11.16 6.84
N ARG A 49 0.49 11.75 6.53
CA ARG A 49 1.81 11.11 6.69
C ARG A 49 2.86 11.94 7.42
N GLY A 50 2.55 13.15 7.88
CA GLY A 50 3.54 14.03 8.52
C GLY A 50 4.22 13.40 9.74
N TRP A 51 3.51 12.55 10.47
CA TRP A 51 4.03 11.80 11.63
C TRP A 51 5.18 10.83 11.27
N GLU A 52 5.35 10.45 10.00
CA GLU A 52 6.45 9.60 9.54
C GLU A 52 7.79 10.35 9.48
N PHE A 53 7.77 11.69 9.42
CA PHE A 53 8.94 12.50 9.08
C PHE A 53 9.40 13.39 10.25
N PRO A 54 10.52 13.05 10.90
CA PRO A 54 11.02 13.82 12.03
C PRO A 54 11.66 15.15 11.62
N THR A 55 12.09 15.30 10.37
CA THR A 55 12.77 16.50 9.85
C THR A 55 11.97 17.16 8.73
N GLU A 56 12.18 18.46 8.55
CA GLU A 56 11.56 19.24 7.47
C GLU A 56 12.03 18.76 6.10
N GLU A 57 13.32 18.46 5.96
CA GLU A 57 13.93 17.99 4.71
C GLU A 57 13.36 16.63 4.31
N GLY A 58 13.19 15.71 5.27
CA GLY A 58 12.61 14.40 5.01
C GLY A 58 11.15 14.49 4.56
N LEU A 59 10.37 15.35 5.22
CA LEU A 59 8.97 15.61 4.87
C LEU A 59 8.84 16.18 3.45
N LYS A 60 9.65 17.18 3.12
CA LYS A 60 9.67 17.80 1.78
C LYS A 60 10.07 16.77 0.71
N ALA A 61 11.14 16.02 0.92
CA ALA A 61 11.59 15.01 -0.03
C ALA A 61 10.52 13.93 -0.28
N ALA A 62 9.78 13.53 0.75
CA ALA A 62 8.68 12.57 0.60
C ALA A 62 7.48 13.16 -0.16
N TYR A 63 7.15 14.42 0.11
CA TYR A 63 6.13 15.12 -0.67
C TYR A 63 6.54 15.29 -2.13
N ASP A 64 7.81 15.62 -2.42
CA ASP A 64 8.31 15.75 -3.78
C ASP A 64 8.21 14.44 -4.57
N ARG A 65 8.48 13.29 -3.91
CA ARG A 65 8.29 11.96 -4.51
C ARG A 65 6.83 11.66 -4.81
N LEU A 66 5.91 12.00 -3.91
CA LEU A 66 4.47 11.90 -4.18
C LEU A 66 4.06 12.80 -5.34
N TRP A 67 4.43 14.07 -5.27
CA TRP A 67 4.03 15.08 -6.22
C TRP A 67 4.45 14.68 -7.62
N LYS A 68 5.73 14.38 -7.83
CA LYS A 68 6.24 14.03 -9.17
C LYS A 68 5.60 12.75 -9.73
N SER A 69 5.40 11.73 -8.90
CA SER A 69 4.79 10.47 -9.33
C SER A 69 3.36 10.67 -9.78
N CYS A 70 2.59 11.46 -9.05
CA CYS A 70 1.23 11.82 -9.44
C CYS A 70 1.15 12.88 -10.55
N HIS A 71 2.29 13.40 -11.02
CA HIS A 71 2.43 14.19 -12.25
C HIS A 71 3.08 13.38 -13.38
N GLY A 72 3.03 12.04 -13.30
CA GLY A 72 3.47 11.15 -14.37
C GLY A 72 4.98 10.93 -14.45
N ILE A 73 5.75 11.35 -13.44
CA ILE A 73 7.20 11.14 -13.39
C ILE A 73 7.49 9.89 -12.56
N LEU A 74 8.00 8.85 -13.21
CA LEU A 74 8.36 7.59 -12.57
C LEU A 74 9.44 7.81 -11.51
N LEU A 75 9.25 7.19 -10.32
CA LEU A 75 10.26 7.18 -9.28
C LEU A 75 11.50 6.43 -9.76
N SER A 76 12.69 6.85 -9.32
CA SER A 76 13.87 6.01 -9.39
C SER A 76 13.79 4.85 -8.37
N LYS A 77 14.67 3.84 -8.52
CA LYS A 77 14.75 2.72 -7.57
C LYS A 77 15.09 3.22 -6.16
N GLU A 78 16.01 4.17 -6.04
CA GLU A 78 16.41 4.77 -4.77
C GLU A 78 15.24 5.49 -4.09
N GLU A 79 14.45 6.20 -4.89
CA GLU A 79 13.29 6.95 -4.40
C GLU A 79 12.14 6.02 -3.99
N PHE A 80 11.95 4.93 -4.71
CA PHE A 80 11.03 3.86 -4.33
C PHE A 80 11.45 3.22 -3.01
N MET A 81 12.72 2.86 -2.87
CA MET A 81 13.27 2.29 -1.62
C MET A 81 13.21 3.27 -0.44
N ALA A 82 13.32 4.58 -0.70
CA ALA A 82 13.14 5.59 0.35
C ALA A 82 11.69 5.64 0.88
N GLU A 83 10.70 5.32 0.05
CA GLU A 83 9.29 5.29 0.45
C GLU A 83 8.89 3.98 1.16
N THR A 84 9.57 2.87 0.90
CA THR A 84 9.31 1.59 1.60
C THR A 84 9.82 1.60 3.05
N ASN A 85 10.84 2.42 3.36
CA ASN A 85 11.49 2.45 4.67
C ASN A 85 11.08 3.67 5.53
N ARG A 86 9.96 3.52 6.24
CA ARG A 86 9.31 4.62 6.99
C ARG A 86 10.00 5.02 8.31
N ARG A 87 10.98 4.25 8.82
CA ARG A 87 11.61 4.51 10.14
C ARG A 87 13.13 4.27 10.18
N GLY A 88 13.77 4.07 9.02
CA GLY A 88 15.21 3.83 8.96
C GLY A 88 15.62 2.42 9.43
N THR A 89 14.67 1.53 9.72
CA THR A 89 14.95 0.10 9.94
C THR A 89 15.21 -0.54 8.58
N LYS A 90 16.49 -0.70 8.24
CA LYS A 90 16.92 -1.39 7.02
C LYS A 90 17.29 -2.81 7.36
N GLU A 91 16.33 -3.72 7.25
CA GLU A 91 16.68 -5.14 7.17
C GLU A 91 17.11 -5.46 5.74
N HIS A 92 18.16 -6.27 5.59
CA HIS A 92 18.67 -6.63 4.28
C HIS A 92 17.63 -7.34 3.39
N SER A 93 16.75 -8.13 4.02
CA SER A 93 15.58 -8.75 3.39
C SER A 93 14.61 -7.71 2.83
N GLU A 94 14.32 -6.63 3.57
CA GLU A 94 13.42 -5.57 3.09
C GLU A 94 13.98 -4.83 1.88
N GLU A 95 15.30 -4.55 1.85
CA GLU A 95 15.94 -3.93 0.69
C GLU A 95 15.87 -4.84 -0.54
N LEU A 96 16.08 -6.15 -0.36
CA LEU A 96 15.97 -7.15 -1.43
C LEU A 96 14.55 -7.19 -2.01
N TYR A 97 13.53 -7.35 -1.15
CA TYR A 97 12.13 -7.39 -1.59
C TYR A 97 11.67 -6.08 -2.23
N ALA A 98 12.05 -4.92 -1.68
CA ALA A 98 11.76 -3.63 -2.28
C ALA A 98 12.38 -3.52 -3.69
N GLY A 99 13.62 -4.00 -3.84
CA GLY A 99 14.31 -4.01 -5.13
C GLY A 99 13.61 -4.89 -6.16
N MET A 100 13.24 -6.11 -5.78
CA MET A 100 12.51 -7.05 -6.65
C MET A 100 11.13 -6.49 -7.05
N LEU A 101 10.40 -5.92 -6.09
CA LEU A 101 9.09 -5.31 -6.36
C LEU A 101 9.20 -4.15 -7.33
N TYR A 102 10.18 -3.25 -7.12
CA TYR A 102 10.43 -2.16 -8.04
C TYR A 102 10.72 -2.66 -9.46
N ASP A 103 11.60 -3.65 -9.59
CA ASP A 103 11.97 -4.21 -10.89
C ASP A 103 10.76 -4.86 -11.60
N ALA A 104 9.83 -5.47 -10.86
CA ALA A 104 8.59 -6.03 -11.41
C ALA A 104 7.63 -4.95 -11.91
N ILE A 105 7.39 -3.89 -11.12
CA ILE A 105 6.37 -2.87 -11.44
C ILE A 105 6.87 -1.76 -12.38
N VAL A 106 8.19 -1.55 -12.46
CA VAL A 106 8.76 -0.50 -13.33
C VAL A 106 8.57 -0.82 -14.80
N GLU A 107 8.64 -2.10 -15.19
CA GLU A 107 8.36 -2.53 -16.56
C GLU A 107 6.89 -2.34 -16.91
N LEU A 108 5.97 -2.66 -15.98
CA LEU A 108 4.54 -2.35 -16.15
C LEU A 108 4.30 -0.85 -16.33
N ALA A 109 5.03 0.01 -15.62
CA ALA A 109 4.92 1.45 -15.77
C ALA A 109 5.47 1.94 -17.13
N LYS A 110 6.60 1.40 -17.58
CA LYS A 110 7.17 1.70 -18.91
C LYS A 110 6.23 1.27 -20.05
N GLU A 111 5.54 0.14 -19.87
CA GLU A 111 4.50 -0.36 -20.78
C GLU A 111 3.16 0.39 -20.66
N LYS A 112 3.07 1.38 -19.77
CA LYS A 112 1.84 2.15 -19.47
C LYS A 112 0.68 1.31 -18.92
N LYS A 113 0.98 0.13 -18.37
CA LYS A 113 0.03 -0.73 -17.65
C LYS A 113 -0.17 -0.28 -16.20
N LEU A 114 0.79 0.47 -15.66
CA LEU A 114 0.75 0.99 -14.30
C LEU A 114 1.11 2.48 -14.28
N ASP A 115 0.27 3.31 -13.67
CA ASP A 115 0.55 4.74 -13.56
C ASP A 115 1.72 5.02 -12.58
N PRO A 116 2.58 6.01 -12.85
CA PRO A 116 3.67 6.38 -11.94
C PRO A 116 3.22 6.70 -10.50
N CYS A 117 2.06 7.33 -10.30
CA CYS A 117 1.47 7.55 -8.97
C CYS A 117 1.14 6.22 -8.29
N LYS A 118 0.75 5.19 -9.06
CA LYS A 118 0.52 3.84 -8.53
C LYS A 118 1.83 3.17 -8.13
N VAL A 119 2.92 3.34 -8.86
CA VAL A 119 4.26 2.86 -8.42
C VAL A 119 4.62 3.41 -7.04
N TYR A 120 4.37 4.69 -6.79
CA TYR A 120 4.51 5.27 -5.45
C TYR A 120 3.60 4.59 -4.41
N GLN A 121 2.35 4.27 -4.77
CA GLN A 121 1.43 3.57 -3.87
C GLN A 121 1.92 2.17 -3.50
N TYR A 122 2.56 1.42 -4.40
CA TYR A 122 3.18 0.13 -4.06
C TYR A 122 4.28 0.29 -3.01
N ALA A 123 5.15 1.28 -3.14
CA ALA A 123 6.16 1.57 -2.12
C ALA A 123 5.52 1.97 -0.80
N ARG A 124 4.57 2.91 -0.86
CA ARG A 124 3.88 3.44 0.30
C ARG A 124 3.19 2.30 1.03
N PHE A 125 2.22 1.63 0.42
CA PHE A 125 1.37 0.66 1.10
C PHE A 125 2.00 -0.73 1.23
N LYS A 126 3.22 -0.93 0.73
CA LYS A 126 3.92 -2.23 0.70
C LYS A 126 3.08 -3.32 0.02
N TRP A 127 2.30 -2.94 -1.00
CA TRP A 127 1.55 -3.90 -1.81
C TRP A 127 2.49 -4.85 -2.54
N CYS A 128 2.15 -6.15 -2.55
CA CYS A 128 2.99 -7.23 -3.09
C CYS A 128 4.42 -7.29 -2.55
N PHE A 129 4.74 -6.59 -1.46
CA PHE A 129 6.12 -6.48 -0.97
C PHE A 129 6.70 -7.84 -0.59
N ASN A 130 5.91 -8.72 0.03
CA ASN A 130 6.36 -10.04 0.46
C ASN A 130 6.33 -11.10 -0.67
N GLN A 131 5.68 -10.79 -1.80
CA GLN A 131 5.58 -11.68 -2.97
C GLN A 131 5.71 -10.84 -4.26
N PRO A 132 6.90 -10.28 -4.56
CA PRO A 132 7.08 -9.43 -5.74
C PRO A 132 6.79 -10.14 -7.06
N ASP A 133 6.98 -11.45 -7.11
CA ASP A 133 6.72 -12.33 -8.23
C ASP A 133 5.23 -12.57 -8.49
N ALA A 134 4.36 -12.30 -7.50
CA ALA A 134 2.92 -12.39 -7.66
C ALA A 134 2.31 -11.16 -8.36
N VAL A 135 3.11 -10.13 -8.67
CA VAL A 135 2.63 -8.94 -9.40
C VAL A 135 2.25 -9.32 -10.83
N VAL A 136 0.99 -9.13 -11.18
CA VAL A 136 0.48 -9.40 -12.53
C VAL A 136 -0.50 -8.32 -12.97
N ALA A 137 -0.52 -8.06 -14.28
CA ALA A 137 -1.37 -7.04 -14.89
C ALA A 137 -2.29 -7.65 -15.94
N TYR A 138 -3.56 -7.28 -15.91
CA TYR A 138 -4.54 -7.67 -16.94
C TYR A 138 -5.23 -6.44 -17.51
N GLN A 139 -5.53 -6.51 -18.80
CA GLN A 139 -6.30 -5.48 -19.47
C GLN A 139 -7.78 -5.62 -19.06
N THR A 140 -8.33 -4.58 -18.47
CA THR A 140 -9.72 -4.53 -17.98
C THR A 140 -10.62 -3.67 -18.86
N ASP A 141 -10.05 -2.83 -19.71
CA ASP A 141 -10.74 -2.10 -20.77
C ASP A 141 -9.78 -1.83 -21.95
N ARG A 142 -10.27 -1.33 -23.09
CA ARG A 142 -9.49 -1.03 -24.30
C ARG A 142 -8.22 -0.23 -24.03
N GLU A 143 -8.24 0.65 -23.04
CA GLU A 143 -7.12 1.52 -22.67
C GLU A 143 -6.71 1.40 -21.21
N ARG A 144 -7.32 0.47 -20.44
CA ARG A 144 -7.09 0.36 -19.00
C ARG A 144 -6.54 -1.00 -18.62
N TRP A 145 -5.58 -0.95 -17.71
CA TRP A 145 -4.97 -2.09 -17.08
C TRP A 145 -5.22 -2.05 -15.59
N SER A 146 -5.40 -3.22 -15.00
CA SER A 146 -5.46 -3.41 -13.56
C SER A 146 -4.27 -4.27 -13.15
N VAL A 147 -3.70 -3.97 -11.99
CA VAL A 147 -2.56 -4.68 -11.41
C VAL A 147 -2.92 -5.03 -9.96
N ASN A 148 -2.61 -6.25 -9.52
CA ASN A 148 -2.95 -6.72 -8.18
C ASN A 148 -2.09 -6.06 -7.10
N ASN A 149 -2.64 -5.89 -5.91
CA ASN A 149 -1.95 -5.35 -4.73
C ASN A 149 -1.46 -6.44 -3.75
N CYS A 150 -1.75 -7.71 -4.03
CA CYS A 150 -1.42 -8.89 -3.22
C CYS A 150 -1.77 -8.73 -1.74
N ASP A 151 -2.95 -8.17 -1.46
CA ASP A 151 -3.32 -7.77 -0.10
C ASP A 151 -3.71 -8.99 0.76
N THR A 152 -5.01 -9.32 0.84
CA THR A 152 -5.48 -10.46 1.63
C THR A 152 -5.66 -11.69 0.74
N GLU A 153 -4.70 -12.62 0.77
CA GLU A 153 -4.81 -13.90 0.07
C GLU A 153 -5.92 -14.76 0.70
N ILE A 154 -6.74 -15.39 -0.14
CA ILE A 154 -7.79 -16.33 0.27
C ILE A 154 -7.55 -17.69 -0.37
N THR A 155 -8.24 -18.73 0.13
CA THR A 155 -8.14 -20.05 -0.51
C THR A 155 -8.91 -20.10 -1.82
N THR A 156 -8.56 -21.06 -2.67
CA THR A 156 -9.28 -21.37 -3.92
C THR A 156 -10.76 -21.63 -3.66
N GLU A 157 -11.10 -22.40 -2.63
CA GLU A 157 -12.50 -22.73 -2.30
C GLU A 157 -13.27 -21.48 -1.89
N ARG A 158 -12.65 -20.60 -1.11
CA ARG A 158 -13.25 -19.31 -0.74
C ARG A 158 -13.47 -18.44 -1.97
N ALA A 159 -12.50 -18.38 -2.88
CA ALA A 159 -12.60 -17.59 -4.11
C ALA A 159 -13.72 -18.08 -5.04
N VAL A 160 -13.93 -19.41 -5.14
CA VAL A 160 -15.06 -19.99 -5.87
C VAL A 160 -16.40 -19.55 -5.26
N VAL A 161 -16.51 -19.54 -3.93
CA VAL A 161 -17.73 -19.07 -3.24
C VAL A 161 -17.98 -17.60 -3.53
N GLU A 162 -16.96 -16.74 -3.46
CA GLU A 162 -17.09 -15.30 -3.74
C GLU A 162 -17.55 -15.04 -5.19
N VAL A 163 -16.91 -15.69 -6.16
CA VAL A 163 -17.28 -15.56 -7.57
C VAL A 163 -18.72 -16.02 -7.82
N ASN A 164 -19.16 -17.11 -7.16
CA ASN A 164 -20.53 -17.60 -7.24
C ASN A 164 -21.54 -16.63 -6.60
N GLN A 165 -21.25 -16.11 -5.40
CA GLN A 165 -22.15 -15.23 -4.66
C GLN A 165 -22.33 -13.88 -5.35
N GLU A 166 -21.24 -13.29 -5.84
CA GLU A 166 -21.25 -11.94 -6.40
C GLU A 166 -21.76 -11.90 -7.84
N TRP A 167 -21.44 -12.91 -8.65
CA TRP A 167 -21.70 -12.88 -10.09
C TRP A 167 -22.55 -14.05 -10.61
N GLY A 168 -22.94 -14.99 -9.75
CA GLY A 168 -23.83 -16.09 -10.10
C GLY A 168 -23.20 -17.20 -10.96
N PHE A 169 -21.87 -17.25 -11.09
CA PHE A 169 -21.20 -18.35 -11.80
C PHE A 169 -21.41 -19.68 -11.08
N GLU A 170 -21.66 -20.75 -11.82
CA GLU A 170 -21.82 -22.08 -11.25
C GLU A 170 -20.49 -22.56 -10.64
N ALA A 171 -20.45 -22.69 -9.30
CA ALA A 171 -19.24 -23.00 -8.54
C ALA A 171 -18.50 -24.27 -9.05
N SER A 172 -19.23 -25.29 -9.49
CA SER A 172 -18.67 -26.55 -10.03
C SER A 172 -17.86 -26.37 -11.32
N ARG A 173 -18.05 -25.25 -12.02
CA ARG A 173 -17.41 -24.92 -13.30
C ARG A 173 -16.34 -23.85 -13.18
N VAL A 174 -16.19 -23.24 -12.00
CA VAL A 174 -15.17 -22.24 -11.71
C VAL A 174 -13.86 -22.93 -11.39
N LYS A 175 -12.80 -22.57 -12.11
CA LYS A 175 -11.42 -22.97 -11.83
C LYS A 175 -10.59 -21.72 -11.58
N ILE A 176 -10.12 -21.54 -10.34
CA ILE A 176 -9.18 -20.47 -10.00
C ILE A 176 -7.84 -20.74 -10.70
N LEU A 177 -7.25 -19.70 -11.30
CA LEU A 177 -6.05 -19.81 -12.13
C LEU A 177 -4.78 -19.32 -11.42
N ASP A 178 -4.88 -18.24 -10.64
CA ASP A 178 -3.78 -17.61 -9.91
C ASP A 178 -4.14 -17.46 -8.41
N ASN A 179 -3.21 -17.01 -7.58
CA ASN A 179 -3.48 -16.71 -6.16
C ASN A 179 -4.62 -15.68 -6.04
N PRO A 180 -5.76 -16.03 -5.41
CA PRO A 180 -6.87 -15.11 -5.27
C PRO A 180 -6.68 -14.21 -4.05
N TYR A 181 -6.95 -12.92 -4.22
CA TYR A 181 -6.95 -11.93 -3.14
C TYR A 181 -8.35 -11.36 -2.97
N TYR A 182 -8.80 -11.24 -1.72
CA TYR A 182 -10.12 -10.71 -1.39
C TYR A 182 -10.12 -10.15 0.03
N GLU A 183 -10.43 -8.86 0.15
CA GLU A 183 -10.75 -8.22 1.42
C GLU A 183 -12.25 -7.88 1.49
N SER A 184 -12.82 -7.41 0.37
CA SER A 184 -14.24 -7.08 0.25
C SER A 184 -14.72 -7.13 -1.20
N THR A 185 -16.02 -6.90 -1.41
CA THR A 185 -16.62 -6.79 -2.75
C THR A 185 -15.98 -5.71 -3.60
N ASP A 186 -15.46 -4.64 -3.00
CA ASP A 186 -14.82 -3.53 -3.72
C ASP A 186 -13.29 -3.67 -3.77
N TRP A 187 -12.71 -4.64 -3.07
CA TRP A 187 -11.27 -4.90 -2.97
C TRP A 187 -10.99 -6.40 -3.15
N ASN A 188 -10.83 -6.80 -4.41
CA ASN A 188 -10.57 -8.17 -4.80
C ASN A 188 -9.72 -8.27 -6.06
N TRP A 189 -9.11 -9.43 -6.21
CA TRP A 189 -8.38 -9.89 -7.39
C TRP A 189 -8.53 -11.41 -7.49
N ILE A 190 -9.48 -11.87 -8.30
CA ILE A 190 -9.72 -13.30 -8.50
C ILE A 190 -9.69 -13.60 -9.99
N ARG A 191 -8.65 -14.33 -10.40
CA ARG A 191 -8.49 -14.82 -11.76
C ARG A 191 -9.05 -16.23 -11.86
N PHE A 192 -10.04 -16.44 -12.73
CA PHE A 192 -10.65 -17.75 -12.90
C PHE A 192 -11.04 -18.07 -14.34
N ASP A 193 -11.15 -19.35 -14.65
CA ASP A 193 -11.86 -19.86 -15.81
C ASP A 193 -13.24 -20.33 -15.38
N CYS A 194 -14.26 -20.06 -16.19
CA CYS A 194 -15.54 -20.72 -16.09
C CYS A 194 -15.98 -21.17 -17.48
N ALA A 195 -16.08 -22.49 -17.66
CA ALA A 195 -16.52 -23.12 -18.90
C ALA A 195 -15.64 -22.79 -20.13
N GLY A 196 -14.33 -22.66 -19.95
CA GLY A 196 -13.39 -22.31 -21.02
C GLY A 196 -13.36 -20.81 -21.36
N MET A 197 -14.06 -19.99 -20.57
CA MET A 197 -13.96 -18.53 -20.65
C MET A 197 -13.23 -17.98 -19.43
N SER A 198 -12.35 -17.03 -19.72
CA SER A 198 -11.39 -16.48 -18.78
C SER A 198 -11.87 -15.13 -18.22
N TRP A 199 -11.98 -15.03 -16.89
CA TRP A 199 -12.53 -13.89 -16.16
C TRP A 199 -11.65 -13.34 -15.02
N LEU A 200 -11.49 -12.03 -14.95
CA LEU A 200 -10.92 -11.35 -13.81
C LEU A 200 -12.03 -10.63 -13.03
N MET A 201 -12.25 -11.05 -11.78
CA MET A 201 -12.97 -10.24 -10.81
C MET A 201 -11.96 -9.33 -10.12
N CYS A 202 -12.12 -8.01 -10.29
CA CYS A 202 -11.20 -7.02 -9.73
C CYS A 202 -11.93 -5.73 -9.34
N ASN A 203 -11.66 -5.25 -8.12
CA ASN A 203 -12.21 -4.02 -7.55
C ASN A 203 -13.74 -3.89 -7.74
N GLY A 204 -14.48 -4.96 -7.45
CA GLY A 204 -15.94 -5.01 -7.55
C GLY A 204 -16.51 -5.04 -8.96
N SER A 205 -15.66 -5.29 -9.96
CA SER A 205 -16.06 -5.44 -11.35
C SER A 205 -15.60 -6.77 -11.92
N LEU A 206 -16.27 -7.21 -12.99
CA LEU A 206 -15.97 -8.46 -13.68
C LEU A 206 -15.56 -8.17 -15.12
N TYR A 207 -14.40 -8.69 -15.51
CA TYR A 207 -13.81 -8.48 -16.82
C TYR A 207 -13.56 -9.81 -17.51
N GLN A 208 -13.98 -9.94 -18.76
CA GLN A 208 -13.51 -11.03 -19.60
C GLN A 208 -12.08 -10.71 -20.06
N VAL A 209 -11.16 -11.63 -19.86
CA VAL A 209 -9.75 -11.46 -20.24
C VAL A 209 -9.35 -12.50 -21.28
N TYR A 210 -8.49 -12.08 -22.20
CA TYR A 210 -8.02 -12.86 -23.33
C TYR A 210 -6.54 -13.19 -23.15
N HIS A 211 -6.14 -14.37 -23.60
CA HIS A 211 -4.75 -14.82 -23.66
C HIS A 211 -4.10 -14.42 -24.98
#